data_AF-A0A7K1SV70-F1
#
_entry.id   AF-A0A7K1SV70-F1
#
_cell.length_a   1.000
_cell.length_b   1.000
_cell.length_c   1.000
_cell.angle_alpha   90.00
_cell.angle_beta   90.00
_cell.angle_gamma   90.00
#
_symmetry.space_group_name_H-M   'P 1'
#
loop_
_entity.id
_entity.type
_entity.pdbx_description
1 polymer ?
#
loop_
_entity_poly.entity_id
_entity_poly.type
_entity_poly.pdbx_seq_one_letter_code
_entity_poly.pdbx_strand_id
1 'polypeptide(L)' 'MSASKPVQNQNGEIIFTGTDTAVSILFNYLKAGKSTEAFLEEYPQINLEQVLDVLELAEDQLTTTLSN' A
#
# COMPACT_ATOMS: atom_id res chain seq x y z
N MET A 1 13.98 -4.13 15.67
CA MET A 1 13.96 -4.47 14.23
C MET A 1 13.43 -3.22 13.55
N SER A 2 14.24 -2.56 12.70
CA SER A 2 13.82 -1.34 12.03
C SER A 2 12.61 -1.69 11.17
N ALA A 3 11.40 -1.27 11.57
CA ALA A 3 10.23 -1.34 10.71
C ALA A 3 10.53 -0.44 9.51
N SER A 4 11.00 -1.03 8.43
CA SER A 4 11.23 -0.32 7.18
C SER A 4 9.88 0.23 6.75
N LYS A 5 9.77 1.54 6.60
CA LYS A 5 8.51 2.20 6.29
C LYS A 5 7.96 1.63 4.97
N PRO A 6 6.73 1.09 4.89
CA PRO A 6 6.23 0.44 3.66
C PRO A 6 5.99 1.45 2.52
N VAL A 7 5.74 2.70 2.90
CA VAL A 7 5.41 3.81 1.98
C VAL A 7 6.18 5.08 2.31
N GLN A 8 6.43 5.92 1.30
CA GLN A 8 7.08 7.21 1.46
C GLN A 8 6.33 8.30 0.68
N ASN A 9 6.50 9.55 1.11
CA ASN A 9 5.97 10.70 0.38
C ASN A 9 6.99 11.15 -0.65
N GLN A 10 6.60 11.20 -1.91
CA GLN A 10 7.37 11.74 -3.02
C GLN A 10 6.55 12.83 -3.69
N ASN A 11 6.94 14.09 -3.51
CA ASN A 11 6.31 15.27 -4.12
C ASN A 11 4.79 15.38 -3.87
N GLY A 12 4.30 14.96 -2.70
CA GLY A 12 2.88 15.00 -2.36
C GLY A 12 2.11 13.72 -2.73
N GLU A 13 2.74 12.76 -3.38
CA GLU A 13 2.18 11.45 -3.66
C GLU A 13 2.74 10.40 -2.69
N ILE A 14 1.88 9.48 -2.21
CA ILE A 14 2.32 8.36 -1.39
C ILE A 14 2.66 7.19 -2.31
N ILE A 15 3.92 6.78 -2.28
CA ILE A 15 4.49 5.70 -3.11
C ILE A 15 4.98 4.55 -2.23
N PHE A 16 5.06 3.34 -2.78
CA PHE A 16 5.74 2.23 -2.11
C PHE A 16 7.23 2.52 -1.99
N THR A 17 7.81 2.26 -0.83
CA THR A 17 9.23 2.50 -0.57
C THR A 17 10.10 1.72 -1.55
N GLY A 18 11.07 2.41 -2.14
CA GLY A 18 11.98 1.84 -3.16
C GLY A 18 11.38 1.73 -4.56
N THR A 19 10.23 2.36 -4.81
CA THR A 19 9.53 2.31 -6.10
C THR A 19 8.99 3.70 -6.47
N ASP A 20 8.65 3.91 -7.74
CA ASP A 20 7.81 5.05 -8.18
C ASP A 20 6.32 4.68 -8.29
N THR A 21 5.91 3.57 -7.70
CA THR A 21 4.54 3.06 -7.77
C THR A 21 3.70 3.67 -6.66
N ALA A 22 2.66 4.40 -7.04
CA ALA A 22 1.75 5.02 -6.10
C ALA A 22 0.90 3.99 -5.36
N VAL A 23 0.66 4.22 -4.07
CA VAL A 23 -0.24 3.40 -3.25
C VAL A 23 -1.67 3.41 -3.78
N SER A 24 -2.08 4.50 -4.44
CA SER A 24 -3.38 4.61 -5.11
C SER A 24 -3.61 3.51 -6.16
N ILE A 25 -2.55 3.02 -6.80
CA ILE A 25 -2.62 1.95 -7.81
C ILE A 25 -3.08 0.65 -7.17
N LEU A 26 -2.54 0.28 -5.99
CA LEU A 26 -3.01 -0.90 -5.24
C LEU A 26 -4.53 -0.83 -5.01
N PHE A 27 -5.02 0.29 -4.48
CA PHE A 27 -6.46 0.45 -4.24
C PHE A 27 -7.28 0.45 -5.54
N ASN A 28 -6.74 0.95 -6.65
CA ASN A 28 -7.42 0.87 -7.94
C ASN A 28 -7.57 -0.57 -8.43
N TYR A 29 -6.57 -1.43 -8.22
CA TYR A 29 -6.66 -2.86 -8.52
C TYR A 29 -7.76 -3.52 -7.69
N LEU A 30 -7.74 -3.30 -6.38
CA LEU A 30 -8.73 -3.87 -5.46
C LEU A 30 -10.16 -3.39 -5.80
N LYS A 31 -10.35 -2.09 -6.09
CA LYS A 31 -11.64 -1.54 -6.54
C LYS A 31 -12.11 -2.08 -7.89
N ALA A 32 -11.19 -2.49 -8.75
CA ALA A 32 -11.50 -3.15 -10.02
C ALA A 32 -11.81 -4.65 -9.86
N GLY A 33 -11.79 -5.19 -8.64
CA GLY A 33 -11.99 -6.62 -8.36
C GLY A 33 -10.77 -7.48 -8.70
N LYS A 34 -9.60 -6.88 -8.94
CA LYS A 34 -8.33 -7.61 -9.09
C LYS A 34 -7.79 -7.99 -7.71
N SER A 35 -7.04 -9.09 -7.66
CA SER A 35 -6.41 -9.57 -6.43
C SER A 35 -5.05 -8.92 -6.16
N THR A 36 -4.52 -9.11 -4.95
CA THR A 36 -3.17 -8.70 -4.56
C THR A 36 -2.09 -9.41 -5.35
N GLU A 37 -2.33 -10.68 -5.73
CA GLU A 37 -1.40 -11.46 -6.55
C GLU A 37 -1.25 -10.82 -7.94
N ALA A 38 -2.37 -10.45 -8.58
CA ALA A 38 -2.35 -9.78 -9.87
C ALA A 38 -1.61 -8.42 -9.82
N PHE A 39 -1.68 -7.71 -8.69
CA PHE A 39 -0.89 -6.50 -8.49
C PHE A 39 0.62 -6.81 -8.38
N LEU A 40 1.00 -7.82 -7.61
CA LEU A 40 2.40 -8.20 -7.43
C LEU A 40 3.04 -8.76 -8.72
N GLU A 41 2.24 -9.38 -9.60
CA GLU A 41 2.68 -9.79 -10.93
C GLU A 41 3.05 -8.59 -11.83
N GLU A 42 2.26 -7.50 -11.77
CA GLU A 42 2.50 -6.28 -12.57
C GLU A 42 3.57 -5.36 -11.92
N TYR A 43 3.77 -5.46 -10.60
CA TYR A 43 4.73 -4.65 -9.83
C TYR A 43 5.67 -5.53 -8.96
N PRO A 44 6.56 -6.33 -9.57
CA PRO A 44 7.41 -7.31 -8.86
C PRO A 44 8.45 -6.69 -7.93
N GLN A 45 8.68 -5.38 -8.01
CA GLN A 45 9.52 -4.62 -7.08
C GLN A 45 8.87 -4.41 -5.71
N ILE A 46 7.54 -4.62 -5.60
CA ILE A 46 6.79 -4.55 -4.35
C ILE A 46 6.62 -5.98 -3.84
N ASN A 47 6.84 -6.19 -2.55
CA ASN A 47 6.60 -7.48 -1.93
C ASN A 47 5.24 -7.52 -1.18
N LEU A 48 4.79 -8.73 -0.86
CA LEU A 48 3.52 -8.94 -0.17
C LEU A 48 3.48 -8.25 1.20
N GLU A 49 4.59 -8.22 1.94
CA GLU A 49 4.68 -7.55 3.26
C GLU A 49 4.36 -6.06 3.14
N GLN A 50 4.92 -5.37 2.15
CA GLN A 50 4.61 -3.96 1.89
C GLN A 50 3.13 -3.73 1.53
N VAL A 51 2.51 -4.66 0.81
CA VAL A 51 1.06 -4.57 0.50
C VAL A 51 0.23 -4.77 1.77
N LEU A 52 0.56 -5.76 2.58
CA LEU A 52 -0.14 -6.04 3.84
C LEU A 52 -0.01 -4.87 4.82
N ASP A 53 1.18 -4.30 4.99
CA ASP A 53 1.39 -3.14 5.87
C ASP A 53 0.55 -1.93 5.42
N VAL A 54 0.40 -1.72 4.11
CA VAL A 54 -0.45 -0.64 3.58
C VAL A 54 -1.93 -0.87 3.89
N LEU A 55 -2.38 -2.12 3.82
CA LEU A 55 -3.77 -2.47 4.15
C LEU A 55 -4.03 -2.34 5.66
N GLU A 56 -3.09 -2.77 6.51
CA GLU A 56 -3.16 -2.60 7.96
C GLU A 56 -3.20 -1.11 8.34
N LEU A 57 -2.34 -0.28 7.75
CA LEU A 57 -2.38 1.17 7.96
C LEU A 57 -3.71 1.79 7.54
N ALA A 58 -4.34 1.30 6.47
CA ALA A 58 -5.65 1.76 6.04
C ALA A 58 -6.76 1.34 7.02
N GLU A 59 -6.71 0.10 7.52
CA GLU A 59 -7.63 -0.41 8.55
C GLU A 59 -7.51 0.38 9.86
N ASP A 60 -6.29 0.62 10.34
CA ASP A 60 -6.02 1.38 11.55
C ASP A 60 -6.57 2.80 11.47
N GLN A 61 -6.41 3.46 10.32
CA GLN A 61 -6.92 4.81 10.10
C GLN A 61 -8.45 4.84 10.07
N LEU A 62 -9.11 3.84 9.49
CA LEU A 62 -10.57 3.72 9.54
C LEU A 62 -11.06 3.47 10.97
N THR A 63 -10.39 2.58 11.71
CA THR A 63 -10.79 2.23 13.08
C THR A 63 -10.57 3.41 14.03
N THR A 64 -9.45 4.12 13.90
CA THR A 64 -9.13 5.32 14.69
C THR A 64 -10.10 6.46 14.39
N THR A 65 -10.48 6.66 13.13
CA THR A 65 -11.41 7.74 12.75
C THR A 65 -12.85 7.47 13.17
N LEU A 66 -13.29 6.21 13.23
CA LEU A 66 -14.66 5.83 13.58
C LEU A 66 -14.87 5.58 15.08
N SER A 67 -13.80 5.40 15.86
CA SER A 67 -13.87 5.15 17.32
C SER A 67 -13.79 6.43 18.17
N ASN A 68 -13.73 7.60 17.54
CA ASN A 68 -13.70 8.94 18.17
C ASN A 68 -15.06 9.64 18.08
#